data_AF-A0A936MN67-F1
#
_entry.id   AF-A0A936MN67-F1
#
_cell.length_a   1.000
_cell.length_b   1.000
_cell.length_c   1.000
_cell.angle_alpha   90.00
_cell.angle_beta   90.00
_cell.angle_gamma   90.00
#
_symmetry.space_group_name_H-M   'P 1'
#
loop_
_entity.id
_entity.type
_entity.pdbx_description
1 polymer ?
#
loop_
_entity_poly.entity_id
_entity_poly.type
_entity_poly.pdbx_seq_one_letter_code
_entity_poly.pdbx_strand_id
1 'polypeptide(L)'
;MTADESWPASTREQVEACVDAYAGELDAADHTMRFNMVVTEKAVIRDVQAQEPRIASRNMEICIRQALERMRVPHSVVRRGLASLNERRVSAQSRAVMGDVTMASTAAAEEVVVKLGPMVVRAGAVGVFVFIGIAVVAAALADDKPSAEECEEEWRRARKTCRELLKIPGRKPARGLTGGHNEVENCARGFVTEACGGNPVEW
;
A
#
# COMPACT_ATOMS: atom_id res chain seq x y z
N MET A 1 27.18 -14.99 9.58
CA MET A 1 25.94 -14.17 9.48
C MET A 1 24.81 -15.00 10.05
N THR A 2 24.41 -14.74 11.30
CA THR A 2 23.39 -15.52 12.00
C THR A 2 22.00 -15.09 11.56
N ALA A 3 21.13 -16.06 11.31
CA ALA A 3 19.84 -15.94 10.64
C ALA A 3 18.72 -15.26 11.47
N ASP A 4 19.04 -14.64 12.60
CA ASP A 4 18.05 -14.11 13.54
C ASP A 4 17.59 -12.67 13.26
N GLU A 5 18.29 -11.96 12.38
CA GLU A 5 18.12 -10.50 12.22
C GLU A 5 17.38 -10.12 10.93
N SER A 6 16.22 -10.73 10.66
CA SER A 6 15.43 -10.36 9.47
C SER A 6 13.94 -10.11 9.71
N TRP A 7 13.40 -10.44 10.89
CA TRP A 7 11.97 -10.28 11.19
C TRP A 7 11.70 -9.77 12.60
N PRO A 8 10.76 -8.83 12.81
CA PRO A 8 10.29 -8.48 14.14
C PRO A 8 9.68 -9.70 14.84
N ALA A 9 10.05 -9.93 16.10
CA ALA A 9 9.55 -11.07 16.89
C ALA A 9 8.02 -11.09 16.98
N SER A 10 7.38 -9.93 17.15
CA SER A 10 5.92 -9.82 17.19
C SER A 10 5.23 -10.18 15.87
N THR A 11 5.90 -9.95 14.73
CA THR A 11 5.39 -10.39 13.43
C THR A 11 5.52 -11.90 13.29
N ARG A 12 6.66 -12.48 13.70
CA ARG A 12 6.87 -13.93 13.67
C ARG A 12 5.80 -14.65 14.48
N GLU A 13 5.56 -14.21 15.71
CA GLU A 13 4.54 -14.79 16.59
C GLU A 13 3.13 -14.72 15.98
N GLN A 14 2.77 -13.61 15.33
CA GLN A 14 1.47 -13.48 14.67
C GLN A 14 1.34 -14.40 13.45
N VAL A 15 2.41 -14.56 12.66
CA VAL A 15 2.40 -15.46 11.50
C VAL A 15 2.36 -16.92 11.97
N GLU A 16 3.09 -17.27 13.03
CA GLU A 16 3.03 -18.59 13.68
C GLU A 16 1.61 -18.90 14.14
N ALA A 17 0.95 -17.97 14.85
CA ALA A 17 -0.44 -18.14 15.28
C ALA A 17 -1.41 -18.34 14.09
N CYS A 18 -1.20 -17.64 12.97
CA CYS A 18 -1.98 -17.85 11.76
C CYS A 18 -1.78 -19.25 11.18
N VAL A 19 -0.53 -19.71 11.09
CA VAL A 19 -0.23 -21.04 10.54
C VAL A 19 -0.83 -22.13 11.44
N ASP A 20 -0.68 -22.03 12.76
CA ASP A 20 -1.25 -22.99 13.71
C ASP A 20 -2.79 -23.04 13.63
N ALA A 21 -3.45 -21.90 13.48
CA ALA A 21 -4.91 -21.83 13.39
C ALA A 21 -5.48 -22.51 12.13
N TYR A 22 -4.73 -22.51 11.03
CA TYR A 22 -5.19 -23.03 9.73
C TYR A 22 -4.38 -24.23 9.23
N ALA A 23 -3.50 -24.81 10.05
CA ALA A 23 -2.65 -25.93 9.69
C ALA A 23 -3.45 -27.17 9.22
N GLY A 24 -4.64 -27.37 9.77
CA GLY A 24 -5.54 -28.46 9.37
C GLY A 24 -6.12 -28.33 7.95
N GLU A 25 -5.98 -27.16 7.32
CA GLU A 25 -6.38 -26.93 5.92
C GLU A 25 -5.24 -27.23 4.93
N LEU A 26 -4.02 -27.49 5.42
CA LEU A 26 -2.87 -27.81 4.60
C LEU A 26 -2.74 -29.33 4.40
N ASP A 27 -2.28 -29.73 3.21
CA ASP A 27 -1.82 -31.09 3.01
C ASP A 27 -0.45 -31.33 3.70
N ALA A 28 0.01 -32.57 3.73
CA ALA A 28 1.25 -32.95 4.41
C ALA A 28 2.53 -32.48 3.67
N ALA A 29 2.42 -31.68 2.61
CA ALA A 29 3.56 -31.14 1.89
C ALA A 29 4.04 -29.80 2.47
N ASP A 30 5.27 -29.41 2.16
CA ASP A 30 5.76 -28.08 2.51
C ASP A 30 5.11 -27.02 1.62
N HIS A 31 4.66 -25.91 2.24
CA HIS A 31 3.99 -24.82 1.55
C HIS A 31 4.88 -23.59 1.46
N THR A 32 4.84 -22.90 0.34
CA THR A 32 5.55 -21.63 0.15
C THR A 32 4.56 -20.51 -0.11
N MET A 33 4.67 -19.43 0.65
CA MET A 33 3.91 -18.20 0.48
C MET A 33 4.84 -17.05 0.16
N ARG A 34 4.44 -16.21 -0.78
CA ARG A 34 5.20 -15.04 -1.19
C ARG A 34 4.32 -13.80 -1.04
N PHE A 35 4.86 -12.76 -0.42
CA PHE A 35 4.21 -11.47 -0.31
C PHE A 35 5.12 -10.36 -0.84
N ASN A 36 4.51 -9.38 -1.49
CA ASN A 36 5.13 -8.09 -1.74
C ASN A 36 4.54 -7.07 -0.78
N MET A 37 5.38 -6.21 -0.22
CA MET A 37 4.98 -5.12 0.63
C MET A 37 5.52 -3.82 0.08
N VAL A 38 4.68 -2.79 0.04
CA VAL A 38 5.11 -1.43 -0.30
C VAL A 38 5.27 -0.66 1.01
N VAL A 39 6.47 -0.14 1.23
CA VAL A 39 6.83 0.57 2.45
C VAL A 39 7.42 1.93 2.10
N THR A 40 6.98 2.97 2.81
CA THR A 40 7.51 4.32 2.63
C THR A 40 8.87 4.49 3.29
N GLU A 41 9.60 5.55 2.94
CA GLU A 41 10.82 6.00 3.63
C GLU A 41 10.63 6.23 5.15
N LYS A 42 9.40 6.44 5.61
CA LYS A 42 9.05 6.59 7.03
C LYS A 42 8.73 5.25 7.73
N ALA A 43 9.03 4.12 7.09
CA ALA A 43 8.72 2.78 7.58
C ALA A 43 7.22 2.48 7.74
N VAL A 44 6.36 3.22 7.02
CA VAL A 44 4.91 2.98 6.99
C VAL A 44 4.57 2.02 5.86
N ILE A 45 3.87 0.94 6.18
CA ILE A 45 3.35 -0.02 5.19
C ILE A 45 2.14 0.61 4.50
N ARG A 46 2.14 0.61 3.17
CA ARG A 46 1.03 1.10 2.34
C ARG A 46 0.19 -0.04 1.79
N ASP A 47 0.86 -1.10 1.35
CA ASP A 47 0.18 -2.23 0.73
C ASP A 47 0.93 -3.54 1.01
N VAL A 48 0.16 -4.63 1.01
CA VAL A 48 0.65 -6.02 1.16
C VAL A 48 -0.13 -6.92 0.22
N GLN A 49 0.55 -7.47 -0.78
CA GLN A 49 -0.06 -8.34 -1.79
C GLN A 49 0.55 -9.74 -1.74
N ALA A 50 -0.31 -10.76 -1.72
CA ALA A 50 0.13 -12.13 -1.93
C ALA A 50 0.49 -12.34 -3.41
N GLN A 51 1.65 -12.93 -3.66
CA GLN A 51 2.08 -13.35 -4.99
C GLN A 51 1.64 -14.78 -5.30
N GLU A 52 1.52 -15.06 -6.59
CA GLU A 52 1.31 -16.43 -7.06
C GLU A 52 2.61 -17.26 -7.00
N PRO A 53 2.51 -18.59 -6.78
CA PRO A 53 1.29 -19.34 -6.50
C PRO A 53 0.75 -19.09 -5.09
N ARG A 54 -0.57 -18.91 -4.97
CA ARG A 54 -1.26 -18.79 -3.68
C ARG A 54 -1.42 -20.18 -3.06
N ILE A 55 -1.30 -20.28 -1.75
CA ILE A 55 -1.62 -21.54 -1.04
C ILE A 55 -3.12 -21.83 -1.12
N ALA A 56 -3.49 -23.10 -1.00
CA ALA A 56 -4.89 -23.52 -1.07
C ALA A 56 -5.77 -22.89 0.03
N SER A 57 -5.20 -22.58 1.20
CA SER A 57 -5.94 -21.93 2.30
C SER A 57 -6.00 -20.41 2.11
N ARG A 58 -7.14 -19.93 1.62
CA ARG A 58 -7.45 -18.49 1.51
C ARG A 58 -7.51 -17.80 2.88
N ASN A 59 -7.95 -18.52 3.92
CA ASN A 59 -8.07 -17.97 5.27
C ASN A 59 -6.69 -17.74 5.90
N MET A 60 -5.76 -18.68 5.71
CA MET A 60 -4.37 -18.53 6.14
C MET A 60 -3.68 -17.36 5.43
N GLU A 61 -3.88 -17.21 4.12
CA GLU A 61 -3.37 -16.06 3.35
C GLU A 61 -3.87 -14.72 3.92
N ILE A 62 -5.18 -14.61 4.20
CA ILE A 62 -5.77 -13.40 4.78
C ILE A 62 -5.20 -13.11 6.16
N CYS A 63 -5.06 -14.13 7.02
CA CYS A 63 -4.52 -13.98 8.37
C CYS A 63 -3.08 -13.47 8.33
N ILE A 64 -2.22 -14.10 7.52
CA ILE A 64 -0.82 -13.70 7.39
C ILE A 64 -0.72 -12.30 6.82
N ARG A 65 -1.51 -11.96 5.79
CA ARG A 65 -1.55 -10.60 5.25
C ARG A 65 -1.86 -9.55 6.32
N GLN A 66 -2.86 -9.81 7.18
CA GLN A 66 -3.20 -8.90 8.28
C GLN A 66 -2.09 -8.77 9.32
N ALA A 67 -1.38 -9.86 9.63
CA ALA A 67 -0.20 -9.82 10.51
C ALA A 67 0.91 -8.93 9.91
N LEU A 68 1.13 -9.06 8.59
CA LEU A 68 2.10 -8.25 7.87
C LEU A 68 1.72 -6.78 7.79
N GLU A 69 0.45 -6.45 7.55
CA GLU A 69 -0.07 -5.07 7.54
C GLU A 69 0.16 -4.35 8.89
N ARG A 70 0.23 -5.09 10.00
CA ARG A 70 0.48 -4.56 11.36
C ARG A 70 1.95 -4.58 11.77
N MET A 71 2.83 -5.10 10.92
CA MET A 71 4.25 -5.20 11.22
C MET A 71 4.88 -3.82 11.41
N ARG A 72 5.68 -3.67 12.48
CA ARG A 72 6.60 -2.53 12.60
C ARG A 72 7.83 -2.81 11.76
N VAL A 73 7.93 -2.17 10.60
CA VAL A 73 9.07 -2.38 9.68
C VAL A 73 10.36 -1.86 10.34
N PRO A 74 11.41 -2.70 10.48
CA PRO A 74 12.67 -2.24 11.05
C PRO A 74 13.30 -1.12 10.23
N HIS A 75 13.77 -0.05 10.90
CA HIS A 75 14.44 1.06 10.23
C HIS A 75 15.68 0.63 9.43
N SER A 76 16.33 -0.48 9.80
CA SER A 76 17.46 -1.06 9.07
C SER A 76 17.07 -1.57 7.67
N VAL A 77 15.85 -2.08 7.49
CA VAL A 77 15.31 -2.49 6.19
C VAL A 77 15.10 -1.28 5.30
N VAL A 78 14.45 -0.24 5.84
CA VAL A 78 14.19 1.00 5.11
C VAL A 78 15.48 1.72 4.74
N ARG A 79 16.44 1.80 5.67
CA ARG A 79 17.76 2.41 5.42
C ARG A 79 18.50 1.71 4.30
N ARG A 80 18.46 0.38 4.23
CA ARG A 80 19.06 -0.40 3.12
C ARG A 80 18.38 -0.11 1.79
N GLY A 81 17.04 -0.06 1.77
CA GLY A 81 16.29 0.31 0.57
C GLY A 81 16.66 1.71 0.07
N LEU A 82 16.69 2.69 0.97
CA LEU A 82 17.07 4.08 0.63
C LEU A 82 18.54 4.21 0.20
N ALA A 83 19.47 3.49 0.83
CA ALA A 83 20.87 3.49 0.41
C ALA A 83 21.02 2.98 -1.04
N SER A 84 20.30 1.90 -1.38
CA SER A 84 20.31 1.35 -2.73
C SER A 84 19.63 2.26 -3.76
N LEU A 85 18.60 3.04 -3.37
CA LEU A 85 18.03 4.10 -4.20
C LEU A 85 19.04 5.23 -4.46
N ASN A 86 19.75 5.67 -3.42
CA ASN A 86 20.76 6.73 -3.56
C ASN A 86 21.91 6.31 -4.48
N GLU A 87 22.38 5.07 -4.40
CA GLU A 87 23.40 4.53 -5.32
C GLU A 87 22.93 4.57 -6.78
N ARG A 88 21.66 4.27 -7.06
CA ARG A 88 21.09 4.36 -8.42
C ARG A 88 21.00 5.79 -8.93
N ARG A 89 20.55 6.74 -8.09
CA ARG A 89 20.48 8.17 -8.46
C ARG A 89 21.83 8.76 -8.83
N VAL A 90 22.90 8.38 -8.12
CA VAL A 90 24.25 8.84 -8.41
C VAL A 90 24.73 8.35 -9.78
N SER A 91 24.21 7.24 -10.31
CA SER A 91 24.53 6.77 -11.67
C SER A 91 23.83 7.57 -12.79
N ALA A 92 22.65 8.14 -12.55
CA ALA A 92 21.85 8.80 -13.58
C ALA A 92 22.18 10.31 -13.70
N GLN A 93 22.31 11.02 -12.57
CA GLN A 93 22.58 12.46 -12.57
C GLN A 93 24.06 12.82 -12.72
N SER A 94 24.99 11.93 -12.35
CA SER A 94 26.42 12.19 -12.53
C SER A 94 26.89 12.05 -13.98
N ARG A 95 25.99 11.72 -14.92
CA ARG A 95 26.28 11.61 -16.37
C ARG A 95 25.71 12.77 -17.21
N ALA A 96 24.98 13.70 -16.62
CA ALA A 96 24.39 14.84 -17.34
C ALA A 96 25.14 16.14 -17.04
N VAL A 97 26.34 16.27 -17.60
CA VAL A 97 27.00 17.57 -17.79
C VAL A 97 27.36 17.71 -19.28
N MET A 98 26.33 17.89 -20.11
CA MET A 98 26.30 18.70 -21.34
C MET A 98 25.09 18.29 -22.18
N GLY A 99 24.16 19.23 -22.38
CA GLY A 99 23.12 19.11 -23.39
C GLY A 99 21.71 18.91 -22.81
N ASP A 100 20.81 19.75 -23.32
CA ASP A 100 19.40 19.88 -23.00
C ASP A 100 18.68 18.53 -22.81
N VAL A 101 18.15 18.29 -21.61
CA VAL A 101 17.29 17.14 -21.34
C VAL A 101 15.87 17.66 -21.21
N THR A 102 15.11 17.48 -22.28
CA THR A 102 13.66 17.49 -22.24
C THR A 102 13.23 16.56 -21.12
N MET A 103 12.61 17.12 -20.08
CA MET A 103 12.02 16.40 -18.95
C MET A 103 10.85 15.54 -19.46
N ALA A 104 11.16 14.38 -20.01
CA ALA A 104 10.24 13.26 -20.13
C ALA A 104 10.63 12.24 -19.05
N SER A 105 10.61 12.66 -17.78
CA SER A 105 10.60 11.72 -16.67
C SER A 105 9.16 11.24 -16.49
N THR A 106 8.69 10.35 -17.37
CA THR A 106 7.85 9.27 -16.86
C THR A 106 8.81 8.41 -16.03
N ALA A 107 9.11 8.89 -14.82
CA ALA A 107 9.80 8.12 -13.83
C ALA A 107 8.87 6.95 -13.54
N ALA A 108 9.09 5.82 -14.23
CA ALA A 108 8.79 4.54 -13.64
C ALA A 108 9.33 4.64 -12.22
N ALA A 109 8.44 4.60 -11.23
CA ALA A 109 8.81 4.76 -9.84
C ALA A 109 10.04 3.88 -9.59
N GLU A 110 11.16 4.48 -9.17
CA GLU A 110 12.35 3.70 -8.82
C GLU A 110 11.99 2.90 -7.57
N GLU A 111 11.38 1.74 -7.75
CA GLU A 111 11.10 0.80 -6.69
C GLU A 111 12.35 -0.03 -6.45
N VAL A 112 12.92 0.08 -5.24
CA VAL A 112 13.96 -0.86 -4.81
C VAL A 112 13.32 -1.92 -3.93
N VAL A 113 13.30 -3.15 -4.45
CA VAL A 113 12.82 -4.32 -3.72
C VAL A 113 13.94 -4.88 -2.85
N VAL A 114 13.83 -4.66 -1.54
CA VAL A 114 14.62 -5.31 -0.50
C VAL A 114 13.97 -6.64 -0.15
N LYS A 115 14.61 -7.75 -0.47
CA LYS A 115 14.13 -9.09 -0.06
C LYS A 115 14.48 -9.33 1.40
N LEU A 116 13.48 -9.64 2.23
CA LEU A 116 13.74 -10.21 3.54
C LEU A 116 14.13 -11.69 3.38
N GLY A 117 14.93 -12.20 4.32
CA GLY A 117 15.21 -13.63 4.40
C GLY A 117 13.92 -14.43 4.65
N PRO A 118 13.87 -15.71 4.25
CA PRO A 118 12.69 -16.53 4.48
C PRO A 118 12.38 -16.64 5.98
N MET A 119 11.11 -16.49 6.33
CA MET A 119 10.60 -16.94 7.62
C MET A 119 10.14 -18.40 7.47
N VAL A 120 10.66 -19.28 8.32
CA VAL A 120 10.23 -20.67 8.39
C VAL A 120 9.33 -20.82 9.60
N VAL A 121 8.08 -21.18 9.37
CA VAL A 121 7.07 -21.45 10.39
C VAL A 121 6.71 -22.93 10.34
N ARG A 122 6.48 -23.55 11.49
CA ARG A 122 6.11 -24.97 11.58
C ARG A 122 4.82 -25.12 12.35
N ALA A 123 3.89 -25.90 11.79
CA ALA A 123 2.74 -26.43 12.51
C ALA A 123 2.78 -27.96 12.41
N GLY A 124 3.15 -28.62 13.52
CA GLY A 124 3.33 -30.06 13.55
C GLY A 124 4.41 -30.55 12.57
N ALA A 125 4.01 -31.39 11.61
CA ALA A 125 4.91 -31.96 10.59
C ALA A 125 4.97 -31.15 9.28
N VAL A 126 4.16 -30.10 9.14
CA VAL A 126 4.07 -29.27 7.93
C VAL A 126 4.93 -28.01 8.09
N GLY A 127 5.86 -27.80 7.14
CA GLY A 127 6.65 -26.58 7.05
C GLY A 127 5.97 -25.53 6.15
N VAL A 128 5.81 -24.31 6.65
CA VAL A 128 5.36 -23.16 5.86
C VAL A 128 6.49 -22.16 5.73
N PHE A 129 6.91 -21.90 4.48
CA PHE A 129 7.93 -20.93 4.14
C PHE A 129 7.28 -19.62 3.68
N VAL A 130 7.47 -18.56 4.45
CA VAL A 130 6.96 -17.21 4.12
C VAL A 130 8.09 -16.34 3.63
N PHE A 131 7.97 -15.85 2.39
CA PHE A 131 8.92 -14.93 1.77
C PHE A 131 8.29 -13.55 1.59
N ILE A 132 9.05 -12.50 1.89
CA ILE A 132 8.61 -11.13 1.68
C ILE A 132 9.62 -10.34 0.84
N GLY A 133 9.12 -9.78 -0.27
CA GLY A 133 9.76 -8.67 -0.97
C GLY A 133 9.23 -7.35 -0.43
N ILE A 134 10.10 -6.45 0.04
CA ILE A 134 9.73 -5.11 0.48
C ILE A 134 10.18 -4.11 -0.59
N ALA A 135 9.25 -3.49 -1.31
CA ALA A 135 9.53 -2.33 -2.12
C ALA A 135 9.56 -1.08 -1.22
N VAL A 136 10.74 -0.45 -1.09
CA VAL A 136 10.83 0.86 -0.43
C VAL A 136 10.62 1.93 -1.48
N VAL A 137 9.55 2.71 -1.31
CA VAL A 137 9.20 3.83 -2.19
C VAL A 137 9.40 5.16 -1.48
N ALA A 138 9.92 6.15 -2.21
CA ALA A 138 9.89 7.53 -1.73
C ALA A 138 8.42 7.95 -1.58
N ALA A 139 8.09 8.75 -0.56
CA ALA A 139 6.71 9.15 -0.30
C ALA A 139 6.07 9.89 -1.49
N ALA A 140 6.88 10.49 -2.37
CA ALA A 140 6.44 11.14 -3.60
C ALA A 140 6.13 10.18 -4.77
N LEU A 141 6.38 8.88 -4.63
CA LEU A 141 6.19 7.84 -5.67
C LEU A 141 5.30 6.68 -5.20
N ALA A 142 4.78 6.72 -3.98
CA ALA A 142 3.81 5.73 -3.53
C ALA A 142 2.50 5.99 -4.28
N ASP A 143 2.01 4.95 -4.97
CA ASP A 143 0.72 4.91 -5.68
C ASP A 143 -0.33 5.80 -4.98
N ASP A 144 -0.93 6.72 -5.75
CA ASP A 144 -1.69 7.89 -5.29
C ASP A 144 -3.09 7.49 -4.79
N LYS A 145 -3.14 6.51 -3.88
CA LYS A 145 -4.37 6.22 -3.14
C LYS A 145 -4.43 7.19 -1.96
N PRO A 146 -5.37 8.15 -1.98
CA PRO A 146 -5.52 9.10 -0.89
C PRO A 146 -5.76 8.34 0.42
N SER A 147 -5.09 8.80 1.48
CA SER A 147 -5.30 8.31 2.83
C SER A 147 -6.73 8.60 3.31
N ALA A 148 -7.15 7.91 4.36
CA ALA A 148 -8.45 8.15 4.98
C ALA A 148 -8.61 9.61 5.44
N GLU A 149 -7.54 10.24 5.94
CA GLU A 149 -7.54 11.64 6.37
C GLU A 149 -7.69 12.60 5.19
N GLU A 150 -7.01 12.33 4.07
CA GLU A 150 -7.16 13.10 2.83
C GLU A 150 -8.58 12.98 2.25
N CYS A 151 -9.14 11.77 2.25
CA CYS A 151 -10.53 11.58 1.85
C CYS A 151 -11.50 12.31 2.79
N GLU A 152 -11.27 12.30 4.10
CA GLU A 152 -12.14 13.00 5.04
C GLU A 152 -12.08 14.52 4.86
N GLU A 153 -10.90 15.07 4.54
CA GLU A 153 -10.73 16.48 4.18
C GLU A 153 -11.45 16.85 2.87
N GLU A 154 -11.38 16.00 1.84
CA GLU A 154 -12.17 16.16 0.60
C GLU A 154 -13.67 16.21 0.88
N TRP A 155 -14.18 15.23 1.63
CA TRP A 155 -15.59 15.16 2.01
C TRP A 155 -16.01 16.37 2.86
N ARG A 156 -15.15 16.81 3.79
CA ARG A 156 -15.41 17.99 4.61
C ARG A 156 -15.54 19.25 3.77
N ARG A 157 -14.63 19.46 2.80
CA ARG A 157 -14.64 20.59 1.87
C ARG A 157 -15.88 20.52 0.98
N ALA A 158 -16.17 19.36 0.38
CA ALA A 158 -17.32 19.14 -0.47
C ALA A 158 -18.65 19.44 0.26
N ARG A 159 -18.83 18.92 1.48
CA ARG A 159 -20.00 19.20 2.33
C ARG A 159 -20.15 20.68 2.65
N LYS A 160 -19.04 21.40 2.87
CA LYS A 160 -19.07 22.85 3.13
C LYS A 160 -19.56 23.60 1.89
N THR A 161 -18.95 23.33 0.73
CA THR A 161 -19.34 23.92 -0.56
C THR A 161 -20.82 23.68 -0.86
N CYS A 162 -21.29 22.44 -0.70
CA CYS A 162 -22.69 22.09 -0.94
C CYS A 162 -23.66 22.78 0.02
N ARG A 163 -23.32 22.94 1.30
CA ARG A 163 -24.13 23.72 2.25
C ARG A 163 -24.25 25.18 1.85
N GLU A 164 -23.24 25.76 1.22
CA GLU A 164 -23.29 27.14 0.72
C GLU A 164 -24.14 27.24 -0.54
N LEU A 165 -23.97 26.30 -1.49
CA LEU A 165 -24.74 26.26 -2.74
C LEU A 165 -26.24 26.04 -2.51
N LEU A 166 -26.61 25.17 -1.56
CA LEU A 166 -28.01 24.85 -1.27
C LEU A 166 -28.76 25.95 -0.51
N LYS A 167 -28.05 26.90 0.10
CA LYS A 167 -28.67 28.04 0.81
C LYS A 167 -29.15 29.15 -0.13
N ILE A 168 -28.73 29.15 -1.40
CA ILE A 168 -29.03 30.24 -2.33
C ILE A 168 -30.51 30.16 -2.73
N PRO A 169 -31.37 31.08 -2.26
CA PRO A 169 -32.80 31.01 -2.53
C PRO A 169 -33.10 31.44 -3.98
N GLY A 170 -34.07 30.79 -4.62
CA GLY A 170 -34.60 31.21 -5.93
C GLY A 170 -33.78 30.79 -7.16
N ARG A 171 -32.58 30.23 -7.00
CA ARG A 171 -31.92 29.48 -8.07
C ARG A 171 -32.28 28.01 -7.88
N LYS A 172 -32.85 27.34 -8.91
CA LYS A 172 -32.72 25.89 -9.01
C LYS A 172 -31.24 25.60 -8.76
N PRO A 173 -30.85 24.83 -7.72
CA PRO A 173 -29.45 24.67 -7.36
C PRO A 173 -28.73 24.32 -8.65
N ALA A 174 -27.77 25.16 -9.06
CA ALA A 174 -27.27 25.15 -10.42
C ALA A 174 -26.96 23.71 -10.80
N ARG A 175 -27.77 23.11 -11.69
CA ARG A 175 -27.76 21.66 -11.91
C ARG A 175 -26.36 21.18 -12.31
N GLY A 176 -25.58 22.06 -12.95
CA GLY A 176 -24.18 21.81 -13.28
C GLY A 176 -23.18 21.81 -12.12
N LEU A 177 -23.50 22.41 -10.97
CA LEU A 177 -22.62 22.44 -9.79
C LEU A 177 -23.02 21.43 -8.70
N THR A 178 -24.31 21.15 -8.57
CA THR A 178 -24.83 20.24 -7.52
C THR A 178 -25.22 18.87 -8.05
N GLY A 179 -25.11 18.66 -9.38
CA GLY A 179 -25.72 17.50 -10.06
C GLY A 179 -27.25 17.51 -10.06
N GLY A 180 -27.87 18.60 -9.59
CA GLY A 180 -29.32 18.67 -9.36
C GLY A 180 -29.76 18.04 -8.04
N HIS A 181 -28.83 17.75 -7.12
CA HIS A 181 -29.12 17.24 -5.79
C HIS A 181 -29.47 18.35 -4.80
N ASN A 182 -30.46 18.09 -3.96
CA ASN A 182 -30.97 19.00 -2.93
C ASN A 182 -30.40 18.65 -1.54
N GLU A 183 -29.65 17.56 -1.45
CA GLU A 183 -29.09 17.02 -0.22
C GLU A 183 -27.56 17.19 -0.26
N VAL A 184 -26.98 17.52 0.90
CA VAL A 184 -25.57 17.84 1.03
C VAL A 184 -24.67 16.67 0.60
N GLU A 185 -24.99 15.44 0.99
CA GLU A 185 -24.15 14.26 0.67
C GLU A 185 -24.16 13.94 -0.83
N ASN A 186 -25.33 14.00 -1.46
CA ASN A 186 -25.46 13.73 -2.89
C ASN A 186 -24.82 14.82 -3.75
N CYS A 187 -24.91 16.09 -3.32
CA CYS A 187 -24.14 17.17 -3.92
C CYS A 187 -22.63 16.97 -3.72
N ALA A 188 -22.20 16.57 -2.52
CA ALA A 188 -20.78 16.44 -2.17
C ALA A 188 -20.07 15.36 -2.98
N ARG A 189 -20.75 14.26 -3.33
CA ARG A 189 -20.20 13.20 -4.19
C ARG A 189 -19.67 13.70 -5.54
N GLY A 190 -20.24 14.79 -6.08
CA GLY A 190 -19.77 15.41 -7.31
C GLY A 190 -18.47 16.22 -7.16
N PHE A 191 -18.02 16.47 -5.93
CA PHE A 191 -16.80 17.23 -5.61
C PHE A 191 -15.69 16.38 -4.99
N VAL A 192 -15.95 15.10 -4.74
CA VAL A 192 -14.99 14.14 -4.18
C VAL A 192 -14.39 13.34 -5.32
N THR A 193 -13.12 12.97 -5.21
CA THR A 193 -12.45 12.12 -6.20
C THR A 193 -13.03 10.71 -6.20
N GLU A 194 -12.98 10.00 -7.34
CA GLU A 194 -13.40 8.59 -7.42
C GLU A 194 -12.67 7.72 -6.39
N ALA A 195 -11.37 7.98 -6.18
CA ALA A 195 -10.54 7.30 -5.20
C ALA A 195 -11.05 7.43 -3.75
N CYS A 196 -11.74 8.52 -3.42
CA CYS A 196 -12.37 8.78 -2.12
C CYS A 196 -13.89 8.50 -2.10
N GLY A 197 -14.42 7.80 -3.11
CA GLY A 197 -15.84 7.42 -3.19
C GLY A 197 -16.74 8.47 -3.85
N GLY A 198 -16.16 9.38 -4.63
CA GLY A 198 -16.87 10.29 -5.54
C GLY A 198 -17.46 9.59 -6.76
N ASN A 199 -18.10 10.37 -7.63
CA ASN A 199 -18.68 9.84 -8.87
C ASN A 199 -17.58 9.46 -9.88
N PRO A 200 -17.73 8.36 -10.63
CA PRO A 200 -16.80 7.99 -11.69
C PRO A 200 -16.84 9.01 -12.82
N VAL A 201 -15.68 9.28 -13.43
CA VAL A 201 -15.57 10.14 -14.61
C VAL A 201 -15.71 9.27 -15.85
N GLU A 202 -16.88 9.33 -16.50
CA GLU A 202 -17.06 8.74 -17.83
C GLU A 202 -16.36 9.62 -18.87
N TRP A 203 -15.40 9.06 -19.61
CA TRP A 203 -14.68 9.69 -20.71
C TRP A 203 -15.17 9.19 -22.07
#